data_AF-A0AAW4EB59-F1
#
_entry.id   AF-A0AAW4EB59-F1
#
_cell.length_a   1.000
_cell.length_b   1.000
_cell.length_c   1.000
_cell.angle_alpha   90.00
_cell.angle_beta   90.00
_cell.angle_gamma   90.00
#
_symmetry.space_group_name_H-M   'P 1'
#
loop_
_entity.id
_entity.type
_entity.pdbx_description
1 polymer ?
#
loop_
_entity_poly.entity_id
_entity_poly.type
_entity_poly.pdbx_seq_one_letter_code
_entity_poly.pdbx_strand_id
1 'polypeptide(L)'
;MTRSVILGAALCLPFMICQAAELTVVEDKGGDSALPYYRSLNPEPSSSVSNDLTPHLNPVAAQGLPVRTTRMTPGTVQGRIINAPGLQPLFLIGDDETSRRWLHERGAVLEQMQAVGLVVNVATPERLAVVRSWLPNTLVSPASGDDLSQRLGLNHYPVLITPTAIEQ
;
A
#
# COMPACT_ATOMS: atom_id res chain seq x y z
N MET A 1 -35.19 5.85 75.57
CA MET A 1 -35.92 6.68 74.59
C MET A 1 -35.25 8.05 74.65
N THR A 2 -34.53 8.61 73.69
CA THR A 2 -34.34 8.46 72.23
C THR A 2 -32.92 8.99 71.91
N ARG A 3 -32.25 8.43 70.89
CA ARG A 3 -30.85 8.71 70.49
C ARG A 3 -30.78 9.59 69.23
N SER A 4 -29.61 10.22 69.04
CA SER A 4 -28.98 10.70 67.79
C SER A 4 -29.49 12.06 67.24
N VAL A 5 -28.75 13.17 67.29
CA VAL A 5 -27.44 13.54 66.68
C VAL A 5 -27.45 13.48 65.15
N ILE A 6 -27.55 14.67 64.55
CA ILE A 6 -27.41 14.98 63.13
C ILE A 6 -25.99 15.49 62.92
N LEU A 7 -25.19 14.90 62.01
CA LEU A 7 -24.28 15.65 61.14
C LEU A 7 -23.58 14.74 60.11
N GLY A 8 -23.58 15.19 58.86
CA GLY A 8 -22.45 14.98 57.96
C GLY A 8 -22.62 13.91 56.89
N ALA A 9 -22.82 14.37 55.65
CA ALA A 9 -22.00 13.98 54.50
C ALA A 9 -22.46 14.80 53.28
N ALA A 10 -21.81 15.93 53.03
CA ALA A 10 -21.91 16.62 51.74
C ALA A 10 -21.12 15.79 50.71
N LEU A 11 -21.83 15.15 49.80
CA LEU A 11 -21.26 14.37 48.71
C LEU A 11 -20.75 15.35 47.62
N CYS A 12 -19.50 15.79 47.73
CA CYS A 12 -18.85 16.56 46.67
C CYS A 12 -18.58 15.63 45.47
N LEU A 13 -19.39 15.75 44.41
CA LEU A 13 -19.06 15.16 43.11
C LEU A 13 -17.80 15.85 42.55
N PRO A 14 -16.81 15.12 42.02
CA PRO A 14 -15.69 15.73 41.32
C PRO A 14 -16.19 16.30 39.99
N PHE A 15 -16.17 17.62 39.89
CA PHE A 15 -16.41 18.36 38.64
C PHE A 15 -15.22 18.09 37.71
N MET A 16 -15.41 17.24 36.69
CA MET A 16 -14.42 17.02 35.63
C MET A 16 -14.41 18.27 34.75
N ILE A 17 -13.46 19.17 34.99
CA ILE A 17 -13.22 20.34 34.14
C ILE A 17 -12.44 19.83 32.92
N CYS A 18 -13.13 19.68 31.79
CA CYS A 18 -12.51 19.43 30.49
C CYS A 18 -11.94 20.75 29.97
N GLN A 19 -10.67 21.04 30.25
CA GLN A 19 -9.96 22.16 29.65
C GLN A 19 -9.62 21.78 28.21
N ALA A 20 -10.45 22.22 27.25
CA ALA A 20 -10.05 22.24 25.84
C ALA A 20 -9.06 23.39 25.68
N ALA A 21 -7.76 23.06 25.59
CA ALA A 21 -6.74 24.05 25.27
C ALA A 21 -7.00 24.55 23.84
N GLU A 22 -7.46 25.79 23.73
CA GLU A 22 -7.62 26.50 22.46
C GLU A 22 -6.22 26.67 21.83
N LEU A 23 -6.05 26.15 20.62
CA LEU A 23 -4.79 26.21 19.89
C LEU A 23 -4.53 27.65 19.45
N THR A 24 -3.59 28.32 20.10
CA THR A 24 -3.07 29.61 19.60
C THR A 24 -2.14 29.35 18.43
N VAL A 25 -2.56 29.75 17.23
CA VAL A 25 -1.69 29.76 16.05
C VAL A 25 -0.57 30.79 16.28
N VAL A 26 0.65 30.31 16.48
CA VAL A 26 1.82 31.14 16.80
C VAL A 26 2.26 31.96 15.58
N GLU A 27 2.14 31.40 14.37
CA GLU A 27 2.48 32.06 13.11
C GLU A 27 1.85 31.27 11.95
N ASP A 28 1.14 31.93 11.04
CA ASP A 28 0.73 31.36 9.75
C ASP A 28 1.56 32.01 8.65
N LYS A 29 2.47 31.22 8.05
CA LYS A 29 3.30 31.64 6.91
C LYS A 29 2.74 31.16 5.56
N GLY A 30 1.55 30.57 5.56
CA GLY A 30 0.84 30.27 4.32
C GLY A 30 0.27 31.52 3.67
N GLY A 31 -0.04 31.45 2.38
CA GLY A 31 -0.66 32.55 1.63
C GLY A 31 -0.19 32.64 0.18
N ASP A 32 1.06 32.23 -0.07
CA ASP A 32 1.56 32.12 -1.43
C ASP A 32 0.97 30.88 -2.10
N SER A 33 0.28 31.11 -3.21
CA SER A 33 -0.30 30.02 -3.98
C SER A 33 0.79 29.12 -4.52
N ALA A 34 0.70 27.82 -4.21
CA ALA A 34 1.57 26.81 -4.82
C ALA A 34 1.17 26.47 -6.28
N LEU A 35 0.08 27.06 -6.80
CA LEU A 35 -0.40 26.86 -8.17
C LEU A 35 0.68 27.00 -9.26
N PRO A 36 1.66 27.93 -9.19
CA PRO A 36 2.72 28.04 -10.19
C PRO A 36 3.53 26.76 -10.36
N TYR A 37 3.74 25.99 -9.28
CA TYR A 37 4.54 24.77 -9.29
C TYR A 37 3.76 23.57 -9.84
N TYR A 38 2.44 23.56 -9.70
CA TYR A 38 1.60 22.43 -10.09
C TYR A 38 0.77 22.68 -11.36
N ARG A 39 0.85 23.86 -11.98
CA ARG A 39 0.11 24.22 -13.20
C ARG A 39 0.29 23.22 -14.34
N SER A 40 1.48 22.64 -14.47
CA SER A 40 1.79 21.61 -15.48
C SER A 40 1.05 20.29 -15.26
N LEU A 41 0.54 20.05 -14.05
CA LEU A 41 -0.23 18.87 -13.69
C LEU A 41 -1.74 19.06 -13.90
N ASN A 42 -2.16 20.23 -14.39
CA ASN A 42 -3.56 20.61 -14.60
C ASN A 42 -4.46 20.25 -13.39
N PRO A 43 -4.20 20.82 -12.19
CA PRO A 43 -4.93 20.47 -10.99
C PRO A 43 -6.40 20.90 -11.15
N GLU A 44 -7.30 19.93 -11.11
CA GLU A 44 -8.74 20.20 -11.07
C GLU A 44 -9.06 21.03 -9.82
N PRO A 45 -9.85 22.11 -9.92
CA PRO A 45 -10.20 22.94 -8.78
C PRO A 45 -10.99 22.11 -7.77
N SER A 46 -10.36 21.84 -6.62
CA SER A 46 -10.92 21.03 -5.54
C SER A 46 -12.04 21.79 -4.82
N SER A 47 -13.26 21.73 -5.32
CA SER A 47 -14.43 21.89 -4.47
C SER A 47 -14.61 20.59 -3.67
N SER A 48 -14.38 20.69 -2.34
CA SER A 48 -14.62 19.66 -1.32
C SER A 48 -13.96 18.30 -1.58
N VAL A 49 -12.66 18.19 -1.26
CA VAL A 49 -12.06 16.89 -0.95
C VAL A 49 -12.56 16.47 0.43
N SER A 50 -13.58 15.62 0.46
CA SER A 50 -13.83 14.80 1.65
C SER A 50 -12.54 14.03 1.95
N ASN A 51 -12.05 14.14 3.17
CA ASN A 51 -10.76 13.62 3.62
C ASN A 51 -10.79 12.10 3.77
N ASP A 52 -11.20 11.38 2.73
CA ASP A 52 -11.14 9.92 2.65
C ASP A 52 -9.83 9.55 1.96
N LEU A 53 -8.72 9.70 2.70
CA LEU A 53 -7.42 9.14 2.33
C LEU A 53 -7.42 7.63 2.60
N THR A 54 -8.38 6.90 2.05
CA THR A 54 -8.16 5.49 1.78
C THR A 54 -7.26 5.43 0.54
N PRO A 55 -6.07 4.81 0.60
CA PRO A 55 -5.25 4.60 -0.58
C PRO A 55 -5.99 3.59 -1.46
N HIS A 56 -6.89 4.10 -2.31
CA HIS A 56 -7.52 3.30 -3.34
C HIS A 56 -6.44 3.06 -4.40
N LEU A 57 -5.71 1.96 -4.22
CA LEU A 57 -4.68 1.47 -5.13
C LEU A 57 -5.36 1.05 -6.44
N ASN A 58 -5.71 2.04 -7.27
CA ASN A 58 -6.24 1.79 -8.59
C ASN A 58 -5.15 1.16 -9.46
N PRO A 59 -5.45 0.11 -10.24
CA PRO A 59 -4.50 -0.43 -11.21
C PRO A 59 -4.11 0.69 -12.18
N VAL A 60 -2.81 1.03 -12.21
CA VAL A 60 -2.30 2.10 -13.06
C VAL A 60 -2.62 1.75 -14.53
N ALA A 61 -3.13 2.74 -15.28
CA ALA A 61 -3.34 2.63 -16.72
C ALA A 61 -2.00 2.31 -17.40
N ALA A 62 -2.03 1.58 -18.51
CA ALA A 62 -0.86 1.01 -19.19
C ALA A 62 0.13 2.02 -19.82
N GLN A 63 0.25 3.24 -19.28
CA GLN A 63 1.04 4.38 -19.79
C GLN A 63 2.57 4.19 -19.67
N GLY A 64 3.08 2.97 -19.62
CA GLY A 64 4.49 2.64 -19.41
C GLY A 64 4.93 1.29 -19.98
N LEU A 65 4.25 0.80 -21.02
CA LEU A 65 4.59 -0.46 -21.70
C LEU A 65 5.52 -0.23 -22.91
N PRO A 66 6.39 -1.19 -23.27
CA PRO A 66 6.61 -2.48 -22.61
C PRO A 66 7.37 -2.33 -21.29
N VAL A 67 6.94 -3.08 -20.27
CA VAL A 67 7.74 -3.22 -19.04
C VAL A 67 8.64 -4.43 -19.24
N ARG A 68 9.95 -4.18 -19.32
CA ARG A 68 10.98 -5.22 -19.30
C ARG A 68 11.94 -4.91 -18.17
N THR A 69 12.00 -5.81 -17.20
CA THR A 69 13.04 -5.79 -16.17
C THR A 69 14.29 -6.41 -16.75
N THR A 70 15.30 -5.61 -17.03
CA THR A 70 16.52 -6.08 -17.72
C THR A 70 17.30 -7.05 -16.84
N ARG A 71 17.12 -6.96 -15.52
CA ARG A 71 17.90 -7.71 -14.52
C ARG A 71 17.22 -8.97 -13.99
N MET A 72 16.03 -9.32 -14.50
CA MET A 72 15.29 -10.50 -14.05
C MET A 72 14.84 -11.39 -15.21
N THR A 73 14.83 -12.70 -14.97
CA THR A 73 14.37 -13.71 -15.94
C THR A 73 13.39 -14.69 -15.29
N PRO A 74 12.47 -15.32 -16.04
CA PRO A 74 11.69 -16.43 -15.50
C PRO A 74 12.62 -17.54 -14.99
N GLY A 75 12.41 -18.02 -13.75
CA GLY A 75 13.27 -19.04 -13.17
C GLY A 75 12.96 -19.37 -11.72
N THR A 76 13.83 -20.20 -11.13
CA THR A 76 13.73 -20.57 -9.72
C THR A 76 14.33 -19.49 -8.84
N VAL A 77 13.63 -19.13 -7.76
CA VAL A 77 14.09 -18.19 -6.76
C VAL A 77 14.44 -18.94 -5.48
N GLN A 78 15.67 -18.78 -5.01
CA GLN A 78 16.10 -19.36 -3.75
C GLN A 78 15.46 -18.58 -2.59
N GLY A 79 14.64 -19.28 -1.81
CA GLY A 79 13.98 -18.71 -0.64
C GLY A 79 15.00 -18.29 0.43
N ARG A 80 14.75 -17.14 1.07
CA ARG A 80 15.57 -16.62 2.17
C ARG A 80 14.76 -15.76 3.12
N ILE A 81 15.19 -15.73 4.37
CA ILE A 81 14.63 -14.84 5.39
C ILE A 81 15.15 -13.41 5.14
N ILE A 82 14.26 -12.45 5.27
CA ILE A 82 14.58 -11.02 5.26
C ILE A 82 13.98 -10.35 6.50
N ASN A 83 14.39 -9.12 6.78
CA ASN A 83 13.79 -8.31 7.84
C ASN A 83 13.36 -6.97 7.25
N ALA A 84 12.10 -6.90 6.82
CA ALA A 84 11.48 -5.72 6.21
C ALA A 84 10.17 -5.39 6.96
N PRO A 85 10.23 -4.95 8.23
CA PRO A 85 9.04 -4.66 9.01
C PRO A 85 8.23 -3.53 8.36
N GLY A 86 6.91 -3.71 8.28
CA GLY A 86 5.99 -2.75 7.65
C GLY A 86 5.90 -2.87 6.12
N LEU A 87 6.58 -3.85 5.50
CA LEU A 87 6.42 -4.12 4.07
C LEU A 87 5.03 -4.73 3.79
N GLN A 88 4.25 -4.12 2.89
CA GLN A 88 3.06 -4.78 2.34
C GLN A 88 3.51 -6.01 1.53
N PRO A 89 2.97 -7.22 1.75
CA PRO A 89 3.27 -8.37 0.91
C PRO A 89 3.08 -8.04 -0.56
N LEU A 90 4.06 -8.37 -1.39
CA LEU A 90 3.99 -8.15 -2.84
C LEU A 90 4.58 -9.33 -3.59
N PHE A 91 4.14 -9.53 -4.83
CA PHE A 91 4.67 -10.56 -5.70
C PHE A 91 5.04 -10.00 -7.07
N LEU A 92 6.04 -10.63 -7.69
CA LEU A 92 6.56 -10.28 -9.00
C LEU A 92 6.22 -11.43 -9.95
N ILE A 93 5.58 -11.11 -11.08
CA ILE A 93 5.20 -12.06 -12.12
C ILE A 93 5.47 -11.47 -13.51
N GLY A 94 5.56 -12.32 -14.52
CA GLY A 94 5.61 -11.94 -15.92
C GLY A 94 4.49 -12.57 -16.74
N ASP A 95 4.43 -12.18 -18.00
CA ASP A 95 3.58 -12.76 -19.03
C ASP A 95 4.21 -14.04 -19.61
N ASP A 96 4.35 -15.08 -18.78
CA ASP A 96 4.97 -16.36 -19.14
C ASP A 96 4.34 -17.54 -18.39
N GLU A 97 4.64 -18.75 -18.85
CA GLU A 97 4.05 -19.98 -18.31
C GLU A 97 4.54 -20.32 -16.89
N THR A 98 5.76 -19.92 -16.51
CA THR A 98 6.27 -20.14 -15.15
C THR A 98 5.48 -19.32 -14.15
N SER A 99 5.25 -18.04 -14.47
CA SER A 99 4.39 -17.14 -13.70
C SER A 99 2.95 -17.66 -13.62
N ARG A 100 2.39 -18.16 -14.72
CA ARG A 100 1.03 -18.71 -14.75
C ARG A 100 0.86 -19.94 -13.84
N ARG A 101 1.77 -20.92 -13.93
CA ARG A 101 1.73 -22.12 -13.07
C ARG A 101 1.87 -21.76 -11.60
N TRP A 102 2.78 -20.84 -11.29
CA TRP A 102 3.00 -20.35 -9.94
C TRP A 102 1.75 -19.70 -9.34
N LEU A 103 1.04 -18.87 -10.13
CA LEU A 103 -0.22 -18.27 -9.70
C LEU A 103 -1.34 -19.29 -9.51
N HIS A 104 -1.38 -20.35 -10.33
CA HIS A 104 -2.34 -21.42 -10.13
C HIS A 104 -2.12 -22.14 -8.78
N GLU A 105 -0.87 -22.30 -8.36
CA GLU A 105 -0.51 -22.96 -7.10
C GLU A 105 -0.68 -22.04 -5.88
N ARG A 106 -0.36 -20.75 -6.00
CA ARG A 106 -0.28 -19.82 -4.85
C ARG A 106 -1.33 -18.72 -4.83
N GLY A 107 -2.13 -18.56 -5.88
CA GLY A 107 -3.08 -17.45 -6.05
C GLY A 107 -4.01 -17.26 -4.85
N ALA A 108 -4.57 -18.33 -4.30
CA ALA A 108 -5.43 -18.27 -3.11
C ALA A 108 -4.72 -17.69 -1.88
N VAL A 109 -3.44 -18.04 -1.69
CA VAL A 109 -2.63 -17.55 -0.57
C VAL A 109 -2.27 -16.07 -0.78
N LEU A 110 -1.95 -15.67 -2.01
CA LEU A 110 -1.67 -14.28 -2.38
C LEU A 110 -2.89 -13.37 -2.14
N GLU A 111 -4.09 -13.84 -2.52
CA GLU A 111 -5.34 -13.13 -2.27
C GLU A 111 -5.64 -13.00 -0.78
N GLN A 112 -5.48 -14.08 -0.01
CA GLN A 112 -5.70 -14.07 1.44
C GLN A 112 -4.76 -13.11 2.17
N MET A 113 -3.52 -12.97 1.72
CA MET A 113 -2.55 -12.02 2.27
C MET A 113 -2.74 -10.59 1.77
N GLN A 114 -3.71 -10.35 0.88
CA GLN A 114 -3.89 -9.07 0.17
C GLN A 114 -2.58 -8.59 -0.47
N ALA A 115 -1.83 -9.52 -1.06
CA ALA A 115 -0.55 -9.22 -1.66
C ALA A 115 -0.73 -8.38 -2.94
N VAL A 116 0.15 -7.39 -3.13
CA VAL A 116 0.12 -6.53 -4.33
C VAL A 116 0.91 -7.17 -5.46
N GLY A 117 0.31 -7.25 -6.65
CA GLY A 117 0.93 -7.84 -7.83
C GLY A 117 1.66 -6.84 -8.70
N LEU A 118 2.91 -7.14 -9.04
CA LEU A 118 3.72 -6.38 -9.99
C LEU A 118 4.04 -7.24 -11.21
N VAL A 119 3.69 -6.74 -12.40
CA VAL A 119 4.03 -7.38 -13.68
C VAL A 119 5.33 -6.80 -14.19
N VAL A 120 6.42 -7.57 -14.03
CA VAL A 120 7.80 -7.16 -14.31
C VAL A 120 8.27 -7.43 -15.73
N ASN A 121 7.49 -8.22 -16.47
CA ASN A 121 7.73 -8.53 -17.87
C ASN A 121 6.40 -8.68 -18.61
N VAL A 122 6.04 -7.68 -19.42
CA VAL A 122 4.86 -7.73 -20.28
C VAL A 122 5.05 -6.82 -21.48
N ALA A 123 4.75 -7.35 -22.67
CA ALA A 123 5.03 -6.68 -23.93
C ALA A 123 3.98 -5.64 -24.31
N THR A 124 2.69 -5.92 -24.11
CA THR A 124 1.60 -5.09 -24.64
C THR A 124 0.44 -4.94 -23.64
N PRO A 125 -0.42 -3.91 -23.79
CA PRO A 125 -1.59 -3.72 -22.93
C PRO A 125 -2.55 -4.91 -22.95
N GLU A 126 -2.71 -5.56 -24.11
CA GLU A 126 -3.60 -6.72 -24.27
C GLU A 126 -3.10 -7.91 -23.47
N ARG A 127 -1.77 -8.13 -23.48
CA ARG A 127 -1.15 -9.18 -22.65
C ARG A 127 -1.25 -8.86 -21.17
N LEU A 128 -1.12 -7.60 -20.78
CA LEU A 128 -1.35 -7.19 -19.39
C LEU A 128 -2.80 -7.47 -18.96
N ALA A 129 -3.79 -7.24 -19.83
CA ALA A 129 -5.17 -7.58 -19.54
C ALA A 129 -5.35 -9.11 -19.36
N VAL A 130 -4.65 -9.93 -20.15
CA VAL A 130 -4.63 -11.39 -19.96
C VAL A 130 -4.04 -11.76 -18.60
N VAL A 131 -2.89 -11.20 -18.23
CA VAL A 131 -2.26 -11.45 -16.92
C VAL A 131 -3.20 -11.05 -15.76
N ARG A 132 -3.88 -9.90 -15.87
CA ARG A 132 -4.87 -9.45 -14.88
C ARG A 132 -6.05 -10.42 -14.74
N SER A 133 -6.44 -11.10 -15.81
CA SER A 133 -7.53 -12.09 -15.73
C SER A 133 -7.18 -13.35 -14.95
N TRP A 134 -5.89 -13.62 -14.69
CA TRP A 134 -5.44 -14.72 -13.85
C TRP A 134 -5.72 -14.49 -12.35
N LEU A 135 -5.86 -13.23 -11.93
CA LEU A 135 -6.08 -12.83 -10.53
C LEU A 135 -7.12 -11.69 -10.46
N PRO A 136 -8.42 -11.97 -10.69
CA PRO A 136 -9.44 -10.92 -10.80
C PRO A 136 -9.68 -10.14 -9.50
N ASN A 137 -9.34 -10.73 -8.35
CA ASN A 137 -9.54 -10.11 -7.04
C ASN A 137 -8.29 -9.42 -6.49
N THR A 138 -7.18 -9.46 -7.23
CA THR A 138 -5.89 -8.90 -6.80
C THR A 138 -5.53 -7.67 -7.61
N LEU A 139 -4.96 -6.68 -6.94
CA LEU A 139 -4.43 -5.50 -7.61
C LEU A 139 -3.12 -5.83 -8.31
N VAL A 140 -3.13 -5.75 -9.64
CA VAL A 140 -1.98 -6.09 -10.48
C VAL A 140 -1.63 -4.90 -11.40
N SER A 141 -0.42 -4.38 -11.25
CA SER A 141 0.08 -3.25 -12.02
C SER A 141 1.40 -3.56 -12.73
N PRO A 142 1.61 -3.05 -13.97
CA PRO A 142 2.89 -3.17 -14.65
C PRO A 142 3.92 -2.25 -13.98
N ALA A 143 5.10 -2.77 -13.65
CA ALA A 143 6.18 -1.98 -13.06
C ALA A 143 7.55 -2.63 -13.32
N SER A 144 8.59 -1.82 -13.52
CA SER A 144 9.95 -2.36 -13.60
C SER A 144 10.37 -2.95 -12.26
N GLY A 145 10.91 -4.17 -12.31
CA GLY A 145 11.49 -4.85 -11.16
C GLY A 145 12.98 -4.48 -10.93
N ASP A 146 13.59 -3.59 -11.71
CA ASP A 146 15.05 -3.39 -11.68
C ASP A 146 15.54 -2.88 -10.31
N ASP A 147 14.77 -1.99 -9.67
CA ASP A 147 15.06 -1.49 -8.32
C ASP A 147 14.95 -2.60 -7.26
N LEU A 148 13.92 -3.45 -7.37
CA LEU A 148 13.73 -4.60 -6.49
C LEU A 148 14.83 -5.65 -6.71
N SER A 149 15.23 -5.87 -7.97
CA SER A 149 16.36 -6.71 -8.33
C SER A 149 17.63 -6.24 -7.63
N GLN A 150 17.91 -4.93 -7.67
CA GLN A 150 19.11 -4.37 -7.05
C GLN A 150 19.08 -4.45 -5.53
N ARG A 151 17.97 -4.02 -4.91
CA ARG A 151 17.88 -3.88 -3.45
C ARG A 151 17.81 -5.24 -2.76
N LEU A 152 17.12 -6.19 -3.37
CA LEU A 152 16.90 -7.50 -2.78
C LEU A 152 17.87 -8.55 -3.35
N GLY A 153 18.56 -8.30 -4.46
CA GLY A 153 19.40 -9.31 -5.12
C GLY A 153 18.55 -10.38 -5.83
N LEU A 154 17.45 -9.96 -6.46
CA LEU A 154 16.54 -10.84 -7.18
C LEU A 154 16.92 -10.90 -8.66
N ASN A 155 17.26 -12.09 -9.15
CA ASN A 155 17.59 -12.34 -10.56
C ASN A 155 16.48 -13.11 -11.30
N HIS A 156 15.56 -13.71 -10.55
CA HIS A 156 14.48 -14.52 -11.11
C HIS A 156 13.12 -14.13 -10.53
N TYR A 157 12.09 -14.44 -11.29
CA TYR A 157 10.68 -14.40 -10.92
C TYR A 157 10.01 -15.67 -11.50
N PRO A 158 8.81 -16.08 -11.06
CA PRO A 158 7.93 -15.43 -10.09
C PRO A 158 8.42 -15.57 -8.63
N VAL A 159 8.04 -14.63 -7.78
CA VAL A 159 8.43 -14.59 -6.35
C VAL A 159 7.42 -13.81 -5.51
N LEU A 160 7.22 -14.26 -4.27
CA LEU A 160 6.52 -13.56 -3.20
C LEU A 160 7.54 -12.96 -2.21
N ILE A 161 7.33 -11.71 -1.83
CA ILE A 161 8.13 -10.97 -0.88
C ILE A 161 7.20 -10.54 0.26
N THR A 162 7.52 -10.97 1.48
CA THR A 162 6.81 -10.65 2.71
C THR A 162 7.74 -9.90 3.67
N PRO A 163 7.24 -9.32 4.78
CA PRO A 163 8.10 -8.69 5.78
C PRO A 163 9.24 -9.57 6.31
N THR A 164 9.05 -10.89 6.29
CA THR A 164 9.95 -11.86 6.93
C THR A 164 10.67 -12.77 5.95
N ALA A 165 10.21 -12.89 4.71
CA ALA A 165 10.78 -13.84 3.76
C ALA A 165 10.64 -13.42 2.31
N ILE A 166 11.53 -13.96 1.49
CA ILE A 166 11.41 -14.05 0.04
C ILE A 166 11.25 -15.52 -0.29
N GLU A 167 10.21 -15.86 -1.04
CA GLU A 167 9.85 -17.23 -1.33
C GLU A 167 9.24 -17.38 -2.72
N GLN A 168 9.40 -18.56 -3.32
CA GLN A 168 8.69 -18.96 -4.53
C GLN A 168 7.66 -20.00 -4.15
#